data_AF-Q25543-F1
#
_entry.id   AF-Q25543-F1
#
_cell.length_a   1.000
_cell.length_b   1.000
_cell.length_c   1.000
_cell.angle_alpha   90.00
_cell.angle_beta   90.00
_cell.angle_gamma   90.00
#
_symmetry.space_group_name_H-M   'P 1'
#
loop_
_entity.id
_entity.type
_entity.pdbx_description
1 polymer ?
#
loop_
_entity_poly.entity_id
_entity_poly.type
_entity_poly.pdbx_seq_one_letter_code
_entity_poly.pdbx_strand_id
1 'polypeptide(L)'
;SVYGVTFVGAREQIQKRLKEKKEVPEDDVFACASYLASITLKSLGEVFSSAQNIMEWLNDCALLISSSDNPVTWTTPLGLPVIQPYRSKRTKVVKTVMQCVTISDSSDKLPVSSTRQKSAFPP
;
A
#
# COMPACT_ATOMS: atom_id res chain seq x y z
N SER A 1 -6.49 -8.22 5.59
CA SER A 1 -6.11 -9.02 4.40
C SER A 1 -4.73 -9.60 4.64
N VAL A 2 -4.39 -10.74 4.03
CA VAL A 2 -2.99 -11.22 3.96
C VAL A 2 -2.12 -10.19 3.22
N TYR A 3 -2.76 -9.28 2.46
CA TYR A 3 -2.15 -8.32 1.56
C TYR A 3 -2.16 -6.85 2.02
N GLY A 4 -1.82 -6.57 3.27
CA GLY A 4 -1.67 -5.18 3.76
C GLY A 4 -2.90 -4.24 3.69
N VAL A 5 -4.10 -4.77 3.39
CA VAL A 5 -5.32 -3.95 3.22
C VAL A 5 -5.67 -3.24 4.52
N THR A 6 -5.72 -1.90 4.46
CA THR A 6 -6.16 -1.04 5.55
C THR A 6 -7.67 -1.15 5.77
N PHE A 7 -8.15 -0.74 6.94
CA PHE A 7 -9.58 -0.66 7.23
C PHE A 7 -10.37 0.11 6.15
N VAL A 8 -9.85 1.25 5.71
CA VAL A 8 -10.46 2.08 4.67
C VAL A 8 -10.59 1.30 3.36
N GLY A 9 -9.52 0.63 2.93
CA GLY A 9 -9.52 -0.19 1.71
C GLY A 9 -10.50 -1.37 1.80
N ALA A 10 -10.55 -2.07 2.94
CA ALA A 10 -11.50 -3.16 3.16
C ALA A 10 -12.95 -2.67 3.12
N ARG A 11 -13.26 -1.56 3.82
CA ARG A 11 -14.58 -0.93 3.81
C ARG A 11 -14.99 -0.53 2.40
N GLU A 12 -14.12 0.14 1.64
CA GLU A 12 -14.43 0.57 0.27
C GLU A 12 -14.71 -0.61 -0.66
N GLN A 13 -13.93 -1.70 -0.55
CA GLN A 13 -14.17 -2.92 -1.30
C GLN A 13 -15.54 -3.53 -0.97
N ILE A 14 -15.90 -3.62 0.31
CA ILE A 14 -17.20 -4.14 0.75
C ILE A 14 -18.34 -3.20 0.34
N GLN A 15 -18.16 -1.89 0.50
CA GLN A 15 -19.14 -0.86 0.13
C GLN A 15 -19.47 -0.94 -1.36
N LYS A 16 -18.46 -1.11 -2.22
CA LYS A 16 -18.66 -1.28 -3.67
C LYS A 16 -19.54 -2.50 -3.96
N ARG A 17 -19.29 -3.63 -3.28
CA ARG A 17 -20.11 -4.85 -3.45
C ARG A 17 -21.53 -4.70 -2.92
N LEU A 18 -21.73 -3.99 -1.81
CA LEU A 18 -23.06 -3.70 -1.28
C LEU A 18 -23.87 -2.82 -2.24
N LYS A 19 -23.25 -1.80 -2.84
CA LYS A 19 -23.90 -0.94 -3.85
C LYS A 19 -24.29 -1.72 -5.12
N GLU A 20 -23.46 -2.67 -5.55
CA GLU A 20 -23.76 -3.54 -6.71
C GLU A 20 -25.01 -4.39 -6.47
N LYS A 21 -25.19 -4.89 -5.24
CA LYS A 21 -26.33 -5.75 -4.87
C LYS A 21 -27.65 -5.01 -4.70
N LYS A 22 -27.62 -3.74 -4.29
CA LYS A 22 -28.82 -2.91 -4.02
C LYS A 22 -29.82 -3.51 -3.01
N GLU A 23 -29.33 -4.37 -2.12
CA GLU A 23 -30.12 -5.01 -1.05
C GLU A 23 -30.24 -4.15 0.21
N VAL A 24 -29.43 -3.09 0.32
CA VAL A 24 -29.33 -2.20 1.49
C VAL A 24 -29.68 -0.77 1.07
N PRO A 25 -30.44 0.00 1.88
CA PRO A 25 -30.71 1.41 1.62
C PRO A 25 -29.42 2.21 1.44
N GLU A 26 -29.41 3.16 0.51
CA GLU A 26 -28.18 3.88 0.13
C GLU A 26 -27.54 4.62 1.32
N ASP A 27 -28.38 5.16 2.21
CA ASP A 27 -27.96 5.86 3.43
C ASP A 27 -27.24 4.94 4.43
N ASP A 28 -27.60 3.65 4.46
CA ASP A 28 -27.07 2.67 5.42
C ASP A 28 -25.83 1.95 4.91
N VAL A 29 -25.56 1.98 3.59
CA VAL A 29 -24.46 1.22 2.97
C VAL A 29 -23.12 1.50 3.64
N PHE A 30 -22.88 2.76 4.01
CA PHE A 30 -21.62 3.14 4.67
C PHE A 30 -21.46 2.51 6.05
N ALA A 31 -22.52 2.53 6.87
CA ALA A 31 -22.51 1.97 8.21
C ALA A 31 -22.36 0.43 8.14
N CYS A 32 -23.14 -0.22 7.26
CA CYS A 32 -23.06 -1.66 7.01
C CYS A 32 -21.67 -2.08 6.53
N ALA A 33 -21.09 -1.36 5.56
CA ALA A 33 -19.75 -1.65 5.06
C ALA A 33 -18.68 -1.51 6.15
N SER A 34 -18.81 -0.51 7.02
CA SER A 34 -17.87 -0.27 8.12
C SER A 34 -17.94 -1.36 9.18
N TYR A 35 -19.15 -1.80 9.53
CA TYR A 35 -19.36 -2.92 10.44
C TYR A 35 -18.79 -4.23 9.89
N LEU A 36 -19.12 -4.57 8.64
CA LEU A 36 -18.62 -5.76 7.98
C LEU A 36 -17.09 -5.74 7.86
N ALA A 37 -16.50 -4.61 7.45
CA ALA A 37 -15.05 -4.46 7.37
C ALA A 37 -14.35 -4.73 8.72
N SER A 38 -14.95 -4.25 9.82
CA SER A 38 -14.41 -4.45 11.17
C SER A 38 -14.39 -5.93 11.55
N ILE A 39 -15.49 -6.64 11.31
CA ILE A 39 -15.61 -8.07 11.62
C ILE A 39 -14.72 -8.91 10.73
N THR A 40 -14.69 -8.63 9.42
CA THR A 40 -13.85 -9.36 8.46
C THR A 40 -12.36 -9.20 8.78
N LEU A 41 -11.91 -7.99 9.14
CA LEU A 41 -10.51 -7.78 9.51
C LEU A 41 -10.16 -8.43 10.85
N LYS A 42 -11.08 -8.40 11.83
CA LYS A 42 -10.87 -9.06 13.12
C LYS A 42 -10.73 -10.58 12.96
N SER A 43 -11.68 -11.21 12.26
CA SER A 43 -11.64 -12.66 11.98
C SER A 43 -10.41 -13.08 11.19
N LEU A 44 -9.94 -12.25 10.26
CA LEU A 44 -8.72 -12.56 9.51
C LEU A 44 -7.45 -12.51 10.37
N GLY A 45 -7.38 -11.63 11.37
CA GLY A 45 -6.25 -11.57 12.31
C GLY A 45 -6.10 -12.85 13.12
N GLU A 46 -7.21 -13.50 13.47
CA GLU A 46 -7.21 -14.76 14.21
C GLU A 46 -6.75 -15.95 13.35
N VAL A 47 -7.04 -15.94 12.04
CA VAL A 47 -6.75 -17.06 11.13
C VAL A 47 -5.31 -17.06 10.59
N PHE A 48 -4.63 -15.89 10.54
CA PHE A 48 -3.34 -15.73 9.84
C PHE A 48 -2.21 -15.13 10.71
N SER A 49 -2.13 -15.50 11.99
CA SER A 49 -1.11 -14.97 12.92
C SER A 49 0.33 -15.20 12.45
N SER A 50 0.69 -16.38 11.93
CA SER A 50 2.04 -16.65 11.43
C SER A 50 2.41 -15.80 10.22
N ALA A 51 1.47 -15.59 9.29
CA ALA A 51 1.69 -14.73 8.13
C ALA A 51 1.83 -13.27 8.56
N GLN A 52 1.07 -12.81 9.56
CA GLN A 52 1.22 -11.48 10.14
C GLN A 52 2.61 -11.27 10.73
N ASN A 53 3.13 -12.24 11.48
CA ASN A 53 4.49 -12.15 12.04
C ASN A 53 5.57 -12.04 10.96
N ILE A 54 5.43 -12.80 9.85
CA ILE A 54 6.36 -12.70 8.72
C ILE A 54 6.28 -11.32 8.08
N MET A 55 5.07 -10.79 7.85
CA MET A 55 4.89 -9.45 7.28
C MET A 55 5.46 -8.36 8.19
N GLU A 56 5.28 -8.47 9.50
CA GLU A 56 5.83 -7.54 10.49
C GLU A 56 7.36 -7.57 10.46
N TRP A 57 7.96 -8.77 10.45
CA TRP A 57 9.40 -8.92 10.30
C TRP A 57 9.93 -8.31 8.98
N LEU A 58 9.26 -8.57 7.85
CA LEU A 58 9.63 -7.99 6.55
C LEU A 58 9.53 -6.46 6.57
N ASN A 59 8.49 -5.91 7.22
CA ASN A 59 8.32 -4.47 7.39
C ASN A 59 9.47 -3.84 8.18
N ASP A 60 9.94 -4.50 9.23
CA ASP A 60 11.06 -4.01 10.05
C ASP A 60 12.36 -4.02 9.26
N CYS A 61 12.61 -5.08 8.47
CA CYS A 61 13.74 -5.12 7.53
C CYS A 61 13.68 -3.96 6.53
N ALA A 62 12.52 -3.70 5.92
CA ALA A 62 12.34 -2.61 4.96
C ALA A 62 12.60 -1.24 5.60
N LEU A 63 12.18 -1.03 6.86
CA LEU A 63 12.46 0.18 7.61
C LEU A 63 13.95 0.38 7.87
N LEU A 64 14.64 -0.67 8.33
CA LEU A 64 16.08 -0.61 8.59
C LEU A 64 16.87 -0.32 7.30
N ILE A 65 16.55 -1.00 6.20
CA ILE A 65 17.23 -0.78 4.91
C ILE A 65 17.00 0.64 4.40
N SER A 66 15.74 1.11 4.40
CA SER A 66 15.39 2.45 3.92
C SER A 66 15.91 3.58 4.81
N SER A 67 16.18 3.33 6.09
CA SER A 67 16.83 4.31 6.98
C SER A 67 18.24 4.71 6.54
N SER A 68 18.90 3.83 5.77
CA SER A 68 20.21 4.08 5.17
C SER A 68 20.12 4.56 3.71
N ASP A 69 18.95 5.04 3.29
CA ASP A 69 18.63 5.47 1.92
C ASP A 69 18.85 4.40 0.83
N ASN A 70 18.81 3.13 1.21
CA ASN A 70 18.94 2.01 0.29
C ASN A 70 17.56 1.45 -0.07
N PRO A 71 17.32 1.04 -1.33
CA PRO A 71 16.10 0.36 -1.71
C PRO A 71 16.13 -1.10 -1.26
N VAL A 72 14.97 -1.65 -0.91
CA VAL A 72 14.86 -3.08 -0.59
C VAL A 72 15.17 -3.89 -1.84
N THR A 73 16.11 -4.84 -1.71
CA THR A 73 16.62 -5.68 -2.80
C THR A 73 16.68 -7.12 -2.35
N TRP A 74 16.29 -8.05 -3.22
CA TRP A 74 16.44 -9.49 -2.99
C TRP A 74 16.72 -10.22 -4.31
N THR A 75 17.17 -11.46 -4.22
CA THR A 75 17.35 -12.33 -5.37
C THR A 75 16.29 -13.41 -5.33
N THR A 76 15.56 -13.61 -6.42
CA THR A 76 14.58 -14.69 -6.52
C THR A 76 15.27 -16.07 -6.52
N PRO A 77 14.56 -17.16 -6.19
CA PRO A 77 15.13 -18.51 -6.31
C PRO A 77 15.64 -18.88 -7.71
N LEU A 78 15.19 -18.16 -8.74
CA LEU A 78 15.65 -18.30 -10.12
C LEU A 78 16.90 -17.46 -10.44
N GLY A 79 17.49 -16.79 -9.45
CA GLY A 79 18.68 -15.95 -9.62
C GLY A 79 18.43 -14.54 -10.13
N LEU A 80 17.16 -14.13 -10.32
CA LEU A 80 16.84 -12.78 -10.79
C LEU A 80 16.92 -11.76 -9.62
N PRO A 81 17.78 -10.73 -9.68
CA PRO A 81 17.78 -9.64 -8.72
C PRO A 81 16.54 -8.76 -8.91
N VAL A 82 15.85 -8.46 -7.80
CA VAL A 82 14.67 -7.60 -7.75
C VAL A 82 14.93 -6.47 -6.78
N ILE A 83 14.64 -5.24 -7.23
CA ILE A 83 14.83 -4.00 -6.47
C ILE A 83 13.47 -3.30 -6.41
N GLN A 84 13.06 -2.85 -5.22
CA GLN A 84 11.87 -2.00 -5.09
C GLN A 84 12.17 -0.55 -5.53
N PRO A 85 11.54 -0.04 -6.62
CA PRO A 85 11.85 1.28 -7.18
C PRO A 85 11.10 2.43 -6.46
N TYR A 86 10.82 2.29 -5.16
CA TYR A 86 10.05 3.29 -4.42
C TYR A 86 10.95 4.41 -3.91
N ARG A 87 11.00 5.49 -4.70
CA ARG A 87 11.69 6.74 -4.37
C ARG A 87 10.72 7.89 -4.16
N SER A 88 11.13 8.87 -3.37
CA SER A 88 10.39 10.09 -3.09
C SER A 88 10.40 10.99 -4.33
N LYS A 89 9.30 10.98 -5.09
CA LYS A 89 9.15 11.77 -6.31
C LYS A 89 9.28 13.26 -6.00
N ARG A 90 10.04 13.97 -6.84
CA ARG A 90 10.14 15.43 -6.78
C ARG A 90 9.34 16.04 -7.92
N THR A 91 8.36 16.87 -7.61
CA THR A 91 7.61 17.61 -8.63
C THR A 91 8.27 18.97 -8.86
N LYS A 92 8.36 19.38 -10.12
CA LYS A 92 8.82 20.70 -10.55
C LYS A 92 7.75 21.31 -11.43
N VAL A 93 7.41 22.56 -11.13
CA VAL A 93 6.45 23.32 -11.92
C VAL A 93 7.22 24.17 -12.92
N VAL A 94 6.94 23.99 -14.21
CA VAL A 94 7.54 24.71 -15.32
C VAL A 94 6.49 25.66 -15.92
N LYS A 95 6.72 26.96 -15.75
CA LYS A 95 5.91 27.99 -16.41
C LYS A 95 6.32 28.09 -17.88
N THR A 96 5.35 27.95 -18.76
CA THR A 96 5.48 28.17 -20.21
C THR A 96 4.65 29.38 -20.62
N VAL A 97 4.75 29.81 -21.88
CA VAL A 97 3.95 30.92 -22.43
C VAL A 97 2.45 30.63 -22.37
N MET A 98 2.04 29.35 -22.46
CA MET A 98 0.62 28.95 -22.47
C MET A 98 0.08 28.56 -21.09
N GLN A 99 0.88 27.85 -20.29
CA GLN A 99 0.41 27.25 -19.04
C GLN A 99 1.55 26.87 -18.09
N CYS A 100 1.17 26.51 -16.87
CA CYS A 100 2.06 26.03 -15.82
C CYS A 100 1.98 24.50 -15.74
N VAL A 101 3.04 23.79 -16.16
CA VAL A 101 3.06 22.32 -16.23
C VAL A 101 3.82 21.74 -15.04
N THR A 102 3.23 20.80 -14.31
CA THR A 102 3.90 20.07 -13.24
C THR A 102 4.54 18.80 -13.80
N ILE A 103 5.86 18.70 -13.74
CA ILE A 103 6.66 17.55 -14.16
C ILE A 103 7.15 16.81 -12.91
N SER A 104 7.03 15.49 -12.89
CA SER A 104 7.60 14.65 -11.83
C SER A 104 8.95 14.08 -12.28
N ASP A 105 9.99 14.34 -11.49
CA ASP A 105 11.27 13.66 -11.61
C ASP A 105 11.18 12.27 -10.97
N SER A 106 11.61 11.25 -11.72
CA SER A 106 11.65 9.84 -11.32
C SER A 106 13.06 9.26 -11.35
N SER A 107 14.09 10.11 -11.21
CA SER A 107 15.49 9.71 -11.17
C SER A 107 15.80 8.71 -10.05
N ASP A 108 16.70 7.77 -10.33
CA ASP A 108 17.23 6.81 -9.35
C ASP A 108 18.15 7.45 -8.31
N LYS A 109 18.46 8.74 -8.45
CA LYS A 109 19.21 9.51 -7.45
C LYS A 109 18.33 10.11 -6.36
N LEU A 110 17.01 9.97 -6.47
CA LEU A 110 16.08 10.50 -5.49
C LEU A 110 16.09 9.65 -4.21
N PRO A 111 15.89 10.27 -3.03
CA PRO A 111 15.89 9.54 -1.77
C PRO A 111 14.77 8.51 -1.75
N VAL A 112 14.99 7.40 -1.06
CA VAL A 112 14.06 6.29 -0.93
C VAL A 112 12.82 6.72 -0.15
N SER A 113 11.65 6.20 -0.55
CA SER A 113 10.40 6.44 0.18
C SER A 113 10.17 5.30 1.17
N SER A 114 10.61 5.48 2.43
CA SER A 114 10.52 4.47 3.49
C SER A 114 9.10 3.93 3.68
N THR A 115 8.09 4.81 3.67
CA THR A 115 6.67 4.42 3.79
C THR A 115 6.24 3.48 2.67
N ARG A 116 6.61 3.78 1.41
CA ARG A 116 6.21 2.98 0.26
C ARG A 116 6.96 1.65 0.18
N GLN A 117 8.25 1.66 0.49
CA GLN A 117 9.08 0.45 0.60
C GLN A 117 8.47 -0.51 1.63
N LYS A 118 8.15 -0.02 2.83
CA LYS A 118 7.47 -0.81 3.87
C LYS A 118 6.12 -1.35 3.37
N SER A 119 5.23 -0.49 2.91
CA SER A 119 3.85 -0.87 2.57
C SER A 119 3.72 -1.87 1.42
N ALA A 120 4.75 -2.01 0.58
CA ALA A 120 4.71 -2.81 -0.63
C ALA A 120 5.66 -4.02 -0.60
N PHE A 121 6.39 -4.22 0.50
CA PHE A 121 7.33 -5.33 0.63
C PHE A 121 6.66 -6.63 1.05
N PRO A 122 5.80 -6.65 2.09
CA PRO A 122 4.77 -7.67 2.19
C PRO A 122 3.62 -7.28 1.24
N PRO A 123 3.36 -8.04 0.16
CA PRO A 123 2.22 -7.78 -0.70
C PRO A 123 0.94 -8.07 0.05
#